data_AF-A0A660Y8R1-F1
#
_entry.id   AF-A0A660Y8R1-F1
#
_cell.length_a   1.000
_cell.length_b   1.000
_cell.length_c   1.000
_cell.angle_alpha   90.00
_cell.angle_beta   90.00
_cell.angle_gamma   90.00
#
_symmetry.space_group_name_H-M   'P 1'
#
loop_
_entity.id
_entity.type
_entity.pdbx_description
1 polymer ?
#
loop_
_entity_poly.entity_id
_entity_poly.type
_entity_poly.pdbx_seq_one_letter_code
_entity_poly.pdbx_strand_id
1 'polypeptide(L)'
;MALTGLDIYKLLPKKNCGECGSPTCLAFAMKRAAKKGSLEDRPYVSEEAKAALGSASRPPIRLVKIGEGDRAVELGDETVLFRHEETFYHETAVAIRIKEDDPSAGERIKLVKKLQFERVGMEIGVNLIALQETSGDADRYAAFAMEMAERSDLGLVLISSSADCLRAALAKVKERLPLLYAADHENFRELAELARENGSPLVVKETGLEEMAKLTEKIQKEGAEDLI
;
A
#
# COMPACT_ATOMS: atom_id res chain seq x y z
N MET A 1 -19.30 6.57 -0.49
CA MET A 1 -20.45 5.75 -0.94
C MET A 1 -20.29 5.48 -2.41
N ALA A 2 -20.39 4.22 -2.85
CA ALA A 2 -20.36 3.89 -4.26
C ALA A 2 -21.51 4.64 -4.97
N LEU A 3 -21.21 5.37 -6.05
CA LEU A 3 -22.26 6.03 -6.83
C LEU A 3 -23.15 4.97 -7.46
N THR A 4 -24.47 5.15 -7.35
CA THR A 4 -25.40 4.28 -8.06
C THR A 4 -25.27 4.50 -9.56
N GLY A 5 -25.68 3.52 -10.37
CA GLY A 5 -25.68 3.71 -11.83
C GLY A 5 -26.51 4.92 -12.29
N LEU A 6 -27.50 5.34 -11.50
CA LEU A 6 -28.27 6.56 -11.74
C LEU A 6 -27.47 7.84 -11.42
N ASP A 7 -26.68 7.84 -10.36
CA ASP A 7 -25.85 9.00 -10.01
C ASP A 7 -24.71 9.20 -11.01
N ILE A 8 -24.13 8.11 -11.49
CA ILE A 8 -23.15 8.13 -12.58
C ILE A 8 -23.80 8.65 -13.87
N TYR A 9 -25.01 8.19 -14.20
CA TYR A 9 -25.72 8.61 -15.41
C TYR A 9 -26.02 10.13 -15.43
N LYS A 10 -26.27 10.75 -14.26
CA LYS A 10 -26.50 12.20 -14.16
C LYS A 10 -25.28 13.03 -14.59
N LEU A 11 -24.07 12.50 -14.34
CA LEU A 11 -22.79 13.15 -14.64
C LEU A 11 -22.32 12.92 -16.09
N LEU A 12 -22.99 12.05 -16.84
CA LEU A 12 -22.63 11.74 -18.23
C LEU A 12 -23.26 12.73 -19.22
N PRO A 13 -22.64 12.93 -20.41
CA PRO A 13 -23.13 13.87 -21.42
C PRO A 13 -24.42 13.42 -22.14
N LYS A 14 -24.96 12.23 -21.84
CA LYS A 14 -26.21 11.67 -22.40
C LYS A 14 -26.29 11.60 -23.95
N LYS A 15 -25.13 11.63 -24.63
CA LYS A 15 -25.04 11.56 -26.10
C LYS A 15 -25.42 10.19 -26.69
N ASN A 16 -25.25 9.12 -25.92
CA ASN A 16 -25.44 7.73 -26.39
C ASN A 16 -24.68 7.42 -27.70
N CYS A 17 -23.45 7.91 -27.84
CA CYS A 17 -22.67 7.80 -29.08
C CYS A 17 -22.05 6.41 -29.33
N GLY A 18 -22.08 5.49 -28.36
CA GLY A 18 -21.54 4.13 -28.52
C GLY A 18 -20.01 4.02 -28.50
N GLU A 19 -19.26 5.14 -28.59
CA GLU A 19 -17.79 5.19 -28.62
C GLU A 19 -17.11 4.54 -27.41
N CYS A 20 -17.86 4.35 -26.33
CA CYS A 20 -17.41 3.72 -25.10
C CYS A 20 -17.61 2.20 -25.02
N GLY A 21 -17.91 1.55 -26.14
CA GLY A 21 -18.22 0.11 -26.21
C GLY A 21 -19.50 -0.27 -25.45
N SER A 22 -20.34 0.72 -25.09
CA SER A 22 -21.62 0.51 -24.43
C SER A 22 -22.72 1.15 -25.27
N PRO A 23 -23.85 0.47 -25.47
CA PRO A 23 -24.89 0.91 -26.41
C PRO A 23 -25.57 2.22 -25.99
N THR A 24 -25.56 2.54 -24.69
CA THR A 24 -26.10 3.79 -24.14
C THR A 24 -25.25 4.30 -22.98
N CYS A 25 -25.38 5.59 -22.66
CA CYS A 25 -24.77 6.20 -21.48
C CYS A 25 -25.29 5.57 -20.18
N LEU A 26 -26.56 5.13 -20.14
CA LEU A 26 -27.11 4.41 -18.99
C LEU A 26 -26.47 3.02 -18.84
N ALA A 27 -26.32 2.27 -19.93
CA ALA A 27 -25.64 0.99 -19.91
C ALA A 27 -24.18 1.12 -19.45
N PHE A 28 -23.50 2.19 -19.89
CA PHE A 28 -22.18 2.52 -19.39
C PHE A 28 -22.18 2.83 -17.88
N ALA A 29 -23.11 3.66 -17.42
CA ALA A 29 -23.21 4.03 -16.01
C ALA A 29 -23.43 2.80 -15.11
N MET A 30 -24.25 1.85 -15.54
CA MET A 30 -24.46 0.58 -14.84
C MET A 30 -23.19 -0.30 -14.82
N LYS A 31 -22.45 -0.39 -15.94
CA LYS A 31 -21.16 -1.08 -15.97
C LYS A 31 -20.16 -0.45 -14.99
N ARG A 32 -20.11 0.89 -14.92
CA ARG A 32 -19.22 1.61 -14.01
C ARG A 32 -19.59 1.44 -12.55
N ALA A 33 -20.88 1.45 -12.21
CA ALA A 33 -21.36 1.12 -10.86
C ALA A 33 -20.98 -0.32 -10.46
N ALA A 34 -20.89 -1.23 -11.42
CA ALA A 34 -20.39 -2.59 -11.23
C ALA A 34 -18.86 -2.73 -11.36
N LYS A 35 -18.09 -1.62 -11.25
CA LYS A 35 -16.63 -1.56 -11.38
C LYS A 35 -16.05 -2.10 -12.71
N LYS A 36 -16.83 -2.14 -13.79
CA LYS A 36 -16.39 -2.64 -15.12
C LYS A 36 -16.19 -1.47 -16.11
N GLY A 37 -14.98 -1.35 -16.66
CA GLY A 37 -14.60 -0.44 -17.77
C GLY A 37 -13.93 0.89 -17.34
N SER A 38 -12.94 1.38 -18.10
CA SER A 38 -12.17 2.60 -17.79
C SER A 38 -12.87 3.92 -18.18
N LEU A 39 -12.51 5.00 -17.47
CA LEU A 39 -12.94 6.39 -17.69
C LEU A 39 -11.96 7.17 -18.57
N GLU A 40 -10.75 6.63 -18.79
CA GLU A 40 -9.60 7.37 -19.33
C GLU A 40 -9.72 7.73 -20.81
N ASP A 41 -10.52 7.01 -21.59
CA ASP A 41 -10.61 7.19 -23.05
C ASP A 41 -11.82 8.02 -23.53
N ARG A 42 -12.30 9.00 -22.75
CA ARG A 42 -13.61 9.63 -23.05
C ARG A 42 -13.54 11.14 -23.34
N PRO A 43 -13.70 11.56 -24.61
CA PRO A 43 -13.54 12.96 -25.01
C PRO A 43 -14.69 13.89 -24.56
N TYR A 44 -15.82 13.35 -24.11
CA TYR A 44 -17.03 14.13 -23.83
C TYR A 44 -17.44 14.23 -22.35
N VAL A 45 -16.62 13.71 -21.43
CA VAL A 45 -16.89 13.83 -19.98
C VAL A 45 -16.19 15.10 -19.47
N SER A 46 -16.91 15.99 -18.78
CA SER A 46 -16.32 17.20 -18.22
C SER A 46 -15.30 16.86 -17.13
N GLU A 47 -14.36 17.77 -16.87
CA GLU A 47 -13.36 17.58 -15.81
C GLU A 47 -14.01 17.48 -14.43
N GLU A 48 -15.12 18.20 -14.15
CA GLU A 48 -15.84 18.02 -12.88
C GLU A 48 -16.47 16.63 -12.76
N ALA A 49 -17.02 16.10 -13.86
CA ALA A 49 -17.57 14.76 -13.89
C ALA A 49 -16.46 13.69 -13.76
N LYS A 50 -15.28 13.91 -14.35
CA LYS A 50 -14.11 13.02 -14.15
C LYS A 50 -13.65 13.03 -12.70
N ALA A 51 -13.57 14.20 -12.06
CA ALA A 51 -13.19 14.32 -10.66
C ALA A 51 -14.21 13.65 -9.72
N ALA A 52 -15.51 13.89 -9.92
CA ALA A 52 -16.58 13.29 -9.13
C ALA A 52 -16.72 11.77 -9.32
N LEU A 53 -16.53 11.29 -10.56
CA LEU A 53 -16.53 9.86 -10.85
C LEU A 53 -15.24 9.18 -10.40
N GLY A 54 -14.10 9.85 -10.49
CA GLY A 54 -12.81 9.36 -10.01
C GLY A 54 -12.79 9.21 -8.49
N SER A 55 -13.26 10.23 -7.76
CA SER A 55 -13.34 10.18 -6.29
C SER A 55 -14.30 9.11 -5.78
N ALA A 56 -15.42 8.89 -6.47
CA ALA A 56 -16.40 7.86 -6.09
C ALA A 56 -16.08 6.45 -6.60
N SER A 57 -15.21 6.33 -7.61
CA SER A 57 -14.73 5.03 -8.13
C SER A 57 -13.48 4.55 -7.43
N ARG A 58 -12.76 5.42 -6.68
CA ARG A 58 -11.66 4.99 -5.82
C ARG A 58 -12.21 3.96 -4.81
N PRO A 59 -11.59 2.78 -4.70
CA PRO A 59 -11.93 1.85 -3.65
C PRO A 59 -11.94 2.55 -2.28
N PRO A 60 -12.88 2.21 -1.37
CA PRO A 60 -12.93 2.83 -0.04
C PRO A 60 -11.60 2.72 0.72
N ILE A 61 -10.86 1.64 0.47
CA ILE A 61 -9.53 1.37 1.01
C ILE A 61 -8.59 1.27 -0.18
N ARG A 62 -7.52 2.08 -0.22
CA ARG A 62 -6.54 2.06 -1.31
C ARG A 62 -5.76 0.72 -1.30
N LEU A 63 -5.39 0.23 -2.48
CA LEU A 63 -4.43 -0.87 -2.63
C LEU A 63 -3.01 -0.34 -2.42
N VAL A 64 -2.26 -0.95 -1.50
CA VAL A 64 -0.86 -0.61 -1.21
C VAL A 64 -0.01 -1.86 -1.42
N LYS A 65 1.12 -1.71 -2.11
CA LYS A 65 2.04 -2.80 -2.43
C LYS A 65 3.31 -2.69 -1.60
N ILE A 66 3.75 -3.79 -0.99
CA ILE A 66 5.05 -3.92 -0.33
C ILE A 66 5.85 -5.00 -1.08
N GLY A 67 7.07 -4.69 -1.50
CA GLY A 67 7.87 -5.62 -2.28
C GLY A 67 7.65 -5.54 -3.79
N GLU A 68 8.48 -6.29 -4.51
CA GLU A 68 8.44 -6.41 -5.97
C GLU A 68 8.49 -7.88 -6.40
N GLY A 69 8.06 -8.16 -7.63
CA GLY A 69 8.04 -9.51 -8.21
C GLY A 69 7.09 -10.48 -7.50
N ASP A 70 7.41 -11.78 -7.56
CA ASP A 70 6.54 -12.88 -7.09
C ASP A 70 6.29 -12.88 -5.58
N ARG A 71 7.08 -12.13 -4.81
CA ARG A 71 6.94 -12.00 -3.35
C ARG A 71 6.39 -10.65 -2.92
N ALA A 72 5.89 -9.85 -3.87
CA ALA A 72 5.14 -8.65 -3.55
C ALA A 72 3.86 -9.01 -2.77
N VAL A 73 3.53 -8.15 -1.82
CA VAL A 73 2.36 -8.25 -0.98
C VAL A 73 1.46 -7.07 -1.28
N GLU A 74 0.22 -7.36 -1.65
CA GLU A 74 -0.82 -6.36 -1.87
C GLU A 74 -1.72 -6.30 -0.64
N LEU A 75 -2.00 -5.09 -0.15
CA LEU A 75 -2.78 -4.81 1.04
C LEU A 75 -3.88 -3.81 0.72
N GLY A 76 -5.04 -3.93 1.36
CA GLY A 76 -6.15 -3.01 1.17
C GLY A 76 -7.10 -3.45 0.06
N ASP A 77 -7.72 -2.49 -0.64
CA ASP A 77 -8.77 -2.72 -1.65
C ASP A 77 -9.94 -3.61 -1.18
N GLU A 78 -10.17 -3.66 0.14
CA GLU A 78 -11.30 -4.40 0.72
C GLU A 78 -12.59 -3.56 0.65
N THR A 79 -13.71 -4.24 0.39
CA THR A 79 -15.02 -3.61 0.15
C THR A 79 -16.08 -3.92 1.20
N VAL A 80 -15.88 -4.97 2.00
CA VAL A 80 -16.90 -5.52 2.91
C VAL A 80 -16.39 -5.66 4.32
N LEU A 81 -17.32 -5.60 5.30
CA LEU A 81 -17.03 -5.88 6.70
C LEU A 81 -17.17 -7.37 7.03
N PHE A 82 -18.02 -8.08 6.30
CA PHE A 82 -18.32 -9.49 6.55
C PHE A 82 -18.08 -10.34 5.31
N ARG A 83 -17.28 -11.41 5.47
CA ARG A 83 -16.91 -12.34 4.40
C ARG A 83 -18.05 -13.12 3.73
N HIS A 84 -19.27 -13.02 4.26
CA HIS A 84 -20.45 -13.68 3.69
C HIS A 84 -21.25 -12.75 2.77
N GLU A 85 -20.96 -11.45 2.78
CA GLU A 85 -21.48 -10.47 1.82
C GLU A 85 -20.68 -10.54 0.52
N GLU A 86 -19.35 -10.56 0.63
CA GLU A 86 -18.38 -10.74 -0.46
C GLU A 86 -17.11 -11.38 0.11
N THR A 87 -16.23 -11.92 -0.74
CA THR A 87 -14.93 -12.42 -0.25
C THR A 87 -14.04 -11.26 0.18
N PHE A 88 -13.17 -11.53 1.16
CA PHE A 88 -11.96 -10.72 1.34
C PHE A 88 -10.98 -11.08 0.23
N TYR A 89 -10.29 -10.08 -0.30
CA TYR A 89 -9.46 -10.23 -1.50
C TYR A 89 -7.98 -10.43 -1.17
N HIS A 90 -7.47 -9.73 -0.16
CA HIS A 90 -6.05 -9.72 0.18
C HIS A 90 -5.84 -10.32 1.58
N GLU A 91 -5.09 -11.41 1.64
CA GLU A 91 -4.75 -12.08 2.90
C GLU A 91 -3.89 -11.17 3.79
N THR A 92 -4.02 -11.33 5.11
CA THR A 92 -3.18 -10.58 6.06
C THR A 92 -1.70 -10.94 5.86
N ALA A 93 -0.88 -9.94 5.59
CA ALA A 93 0.56 -10.11 5.56
C ALA A 93 1.13 -10.32 6.96
N VAL A 94 1.91 -11.39 7.11
CA VAL A 94 2.60 -11.72 8.36
C VAL A 94 4.07 -11.34 8.24
N ALA A 95 4.53 -10.52 9.20
CA ALA A 95 5.91 -10.08 9.30
C ALA A 95 6.59 -10.62 10.58
N ILE A 96 7.83 -11.09 10.47
CA ILE A 96 8.65 -11.44 11.65
C ILE A 96 9.64 -10.33 11.94
N ARG A 97 9.59 -9.80 13.17
CA ARG A 97 10.49 -8.73 13.63
C ARG A 97 11.87 -9.28 14.01
N ILE A 98 12.91 -8.62 13.53
CA ILE A 98 14.32 -8.92 13.76
C ILE A 98 15.01 -7.62 14.13
N LYS A 99 15.66 -7.59 15.30
CA LYS A 99 16.39 -6.41 15.76
C LYS A 99 17.83 -6.44 15.27
N GLU A 100 18.37 -5.28 14.99
CA GLU A 100 19.77 -5.07 14.59
C GLU A 100 20.77 -5.53 15.66
N ASP A 101 20.42 -5.40 16.94
CA ASP A 101 21.25 -5.84 18.07
C ASP A 101 21.14 -7.34 18.40
N ASP A 102 20.29 -8.09 17.70
CA ASP A 102 20.13 -9.53 17.93
C ASP A 102 21.33 -10.30 17.34
N PRO A 103 22.20 -10.91 18.17
CA PRO A 103 23.36 -11.66 17.68
C PRO A 103 22.96 -12.90 16.86
N SER A 104 21.70 -13.34 16.97
CA SER A 104 21.14 -14.46 16.24
C SER A 104 20.34 -14.04 14.99
N ALA A 105 20.35 -12.75 14.59
CA ALA A 105 19.56 -12.24 13.47
C ALA A 105 19.74 -13.06 12.18
N GLY A 106 20.99 -13.39 11.83
CA GLY A 106 21.30 -14.20 10.65
C GLY A 106 20.77 -15.64 10.73
N GLU A 107 20.70 -16.24 11.92
CA GLU A 107 20.08 -17.55 12.12
C GLU A 107 18.56 -17.48 12.11
N ARG A 108 17.98 -16.44 12.72
CA ARG A 108 16.53 -16.20 12.72
C ARG A 108 15.99 -16.06 11.31
N ILE A 109 16.67 -15.33 10.43
CA ILE A 109 16.23 -15.25 9.01
C ILE A 109 16.16 -16.63 8.37
N LYS A 110 17.15 -17.49 8.61
CA LYS A 110 17.13 -18.86 8.06
C LYS A 110 15.94 -19.66 8.58
N LEU A 111 15.54 -19.47 9.83
CA LEU A 111 14.35 -20.09 10.39
C LEU A 111 13.06 -19.50 9.81
N VAL A 112 12.98 -18.17 9.67
CA VAL A 112 11.82 -17.48 9.10
C VAL A 112 11.55 -17.95 7.67
N LYS A 113 12.58 -18.14 6.84
CA LYS A 113 12.42 -18.69 5.48
C LYS A 113 11.84 -20.10 5.46
N LYS A 114 12.02 -20.87 6.54
CA LYS A 114 11.48 -22.23 6.69
C LYS A 114 10.08 -22.23 7.30
N LEU A 115 9.54 -21.08 7.72
CA LEU A 115 8.15 -20.97 8.17
C LEU A 115 7.22 -20.94 6.96
N GLN A 116 7.20 -22.07 6.25
CA GLN A 116 6.34 -22.37 5.13
C GLN A 116 5.68 -23.72 5.39
N PHE A 117 4.38 -23.77 5.16
CA PHE A 117 3.53 -24.92 5.43
C PHE A 117 2.69 -25.19 4.19
N GLU A 118 2.55 -26.47 3.81
CA GLU A 118 1.57 -26.85 2.81
C GLU A 118 0.29 -27.30 3.51
N ARG A 119 -0.84 -26.70 3.13
CA ARG A 119 -2.16 -27.07 3.64
C ARG A 119 -3.14 -27.20 2.49
N VAL A 120 -3.52 -28.44 2.17
CA VAL A 120 -4.46 -28.75 1.07
C VAL A 120 -3.97 -28.18 -0.26
N GLY A 121 -2.67 -28.33 -0.56
CA GLY A 121 -2.04 -27.83 -1.79
C GLY A 121 -1.80 -26.32 -1.83
N MET A 122 -2.08 -25.59 -0.75
CA MET A 122 -1.76 -24.17 -0.61
C MET A 122 -0.50 -23.99 0.23
N GLU A 123 0.44 -23.18 -0.23
CA GLU A 123 1.58 -22.75 0.56
C GLU A 123 1.18 -21.57 1.47
N ILE A 124 1.39 -21.73 2.77
CA ILE A 124 1.13 -20.72 3.80
C ILE A 124 2.47 -20.41 4.46
N GLY A 125 2.84 -19.14 4.56
CA GLY A 125 4.10 -18.77 5.20
C GLY A 125 4.20 -17.30 5.56
N VAL A 126 5.37 -16.93 6.06
CA VAL A 126 5.70 -15.53 6.35
C VAL A 126 5.86 -14.76 5.04
N ASN A 127 5.36 -13.53 4.98
CA ASN A 127 5.42 -12.68 3.80
C ASN A 127 6.58 -11.67 3.89
N LEU A 128 6.80 -11.12 5.10
CA LEU A 128 7.70 -10.00 5.33
C LEU A 128 8.69 -10.26 6.48
N ILE A 129 9.83 -9.58 6.45
CA ILE A 129 10.73 -9.42 7.60
C ILE A 129 10.78 -7.96 8.01
N ALA A 130 10.63 -7.69 9.30
CA ALA A 130 10.62 -6.36 9.86
C ALA A 130 11.92 -6.07 10.61
N LEU A 131 12.78 -5.27 9.99
CA LEU A 131 14.13 -4.98 10.45
C LEU A 131 14.11 -3.76 11.35
N GLN A 132 14.33 -3.98 12.65
CA GLN A 132 14.29 -2.94 13.67
C GLN A 132 15.69 -2.42 13.99
N GLU A 133 15.89 -1.14 13.73
CA GLU A 133 17.04 -0.36 14.15
C GLU A 133 17.07 -0.20 15.68
N THR A 134 18.27 -0.27 16.27
CA THR A 134 18.47 -0.17 17.73
C THR A 134 19.67 0.66 18.17
N SER A 135 20.53 1.05 17.25
CA SER A 135 21.84 1.66 17.49
C SER A 135 21.87 3.20 17.43
N GLY A 136 20.90 3.82 16.78
CA GLY A 136 20.89 5.22 16.37
C GLY A 136 21.89 5.55 15.25
N ASP A 137 22.49 4.55 14.62
CA ASP A 137 23.57 4.69 13.63
C ASP A 137 23.07 4.31 12.24
N ALA A 138 23.04 5.30 11.34
CA ALA A 138 22.52 5.14 9.99
C ALA A 138 23.34 4.18 9.13
N ASP A 139 24.67 4.20 9.26
CA ASP A 139 25.56 3.32 8.48
C ASP A 139 25.45 1.88 8.95
N ARG A 140 25.37 1.69 10.27
CA ARG A 140 25.16 0.37 10.86
C ARG A 140 23.81 -0.22 10.45
N TYR A 141 22.75 0.57 10.49
CA TYR A 141 21.42 0.11 10.11
C TYR A 141 21.33 -0.19 8.61
N ALA A 142 21.98 0.61 7.77
CA ALA A 142 22.07 0.34 6.34
C ALA A 142 22.81 -0.96 6.03
N ALA A 143 23.93 -1.22 6.72
CA ALA A 143 24.67 -2.48 6.58
C ALA A 143 23.83 -3.68 7.03
N PHE A 144 23.13 -3.56 8.16
CA PHE A 144 22.23 -4.59 8.66
C PHE A 144 21.08 -4.86 7.67
N ALA A 145 20.41 -3.83 7.18
CA ALA A 145 19.31 -3.97 6.21
C ALA A 145 19.76 -4.68 4.93
N MET A 146 20.93 -4.30 4.40
CA MET A 146 21.53 -4.94 3.22
C MET A 146 21.86 -6.42 3.48
N GLU A 147 22.53 -6.72 4.60
CA GLU A 147 22.89 -8.10 4.95
C GLU A 147 21.65 -8.99 5.09
N MET A 148 20.61 -8.50 5.75
CA MET A 148 19.36 -9.24 5.93
C MET A 148 18.61 -9.42 4.59
N ALA A 149 18.65 -8.40 3.72
CA ALA A 149 18.06 -8.46 2.40
C ALA A 149 18.75 -9.47 1.47
N GLU A 150 20.07 -9.65 1.57
CA GLU A 150 20.81 -10.66 0.80
C GLU A 150 20.50 -12.10 1.27
N ARG A 151 20.13 -12.26 2.55
CA ARG A 151 19.83 -13.57 3.14
C ARG A 151 18.40 -14.05 2.86
N SER A 152 17.49 -13.15 2.47
CA SER A 152 16.05 -13.43 2.34
C SER A 152 15.41 -12.71 1.15
N ASP A 153 14.53 -13.41 0.45
CA ASP A 153 13.68 -12.92 -0.63
C ASP A 153 12.32 -12.38 -0.15
N LEU A 154 12.00 -12.52 1.14
CA LEU A 154 10.79 -11.93 1.77
C LEU A 154 10.79 -10.40 1.74
N GLY A 155 9.63 -9.78 1.52
CA GLY A 155 9.49 -8.32 1.53
C GLY A 155 9.96 -7.69 2.84
N LEU A 156 10.32 -6.41 2.80
CA LEU A 156 11.01 -5.73 3.89
C LEU A 156 10.11 -4.68 4.54
N VAL A 157 10.17 -4.61 5.87
CA VAL A 157 9.69 -3.46 6.66
C VAL A 157 10.90 -2.87 7.38
N LEU A 158 11.19 -1.59 7.15
CA LEU A 158 12.26 -0.85 7.83
C LEU A 158 11.66 -0.10 9.02
N ILE A 159 12.09 -0.43 10.24
CA ILE A 159 11.61 0.16 11.48
C ILE A 159 12.72 1.00 12.10
N SER A 160 12.53 2.33 12.16
CA SER A 160 13.34 3.25 12.97
C SER A 160 12.53 4.53 13.25
N SER A 161 12.87 5.24 14.33
CA SER A 161 12.37 6.60 14.58
C SER A 161 13.21 7.69 13.91
N SER A 162 14.39 7.35 13.40
CA SER A 162 15.31 8.27 12.74
C SER A 162 15.10 8.25 11.22
N ALA A 163 14.80 9.42 10.65
CA ALA A 163 14.70 9.59 9.21
C ALA A 163 16.03 9.31 8.49
N ASP A 164 17.16 9.65 9.12
CA ASP A 164 18.48 9.36 8.57
C ASP A 164 18.76 7.86 8.49
N CYS A 165 18.39 7.11 9.54
CA CYS A 165 18.51 5.65 9.53
C CYS A 165 17.64 5.02 8.44
N LEU A 166 16.37 5.42 8.36
CA LEU A 166 15.46 4.92 7.31
C LEU A 166 15.98 5.26 5.90
N ARG A 167 16.49 6.48 5.69
CA ARG A 167 17.07 6.92 4.42
C ARG A 167 18.28 6.09 4.03
N ALA A 168 19.21 5.87 4.96
CA ALA A 168 20.42 5.08 4.72
C ALA A 168 20.10 3.62 4.40
N ALA A 169 19.18 3.00 5.14
CA ALA A 169 18.74 1.64 4.88
C ALA A 169 17.98 1.53 3.55
N LEU A 170 17.03 2.42 3.28
CA LEU A 170 16.26 2.45 2.04
C LEU A 170 17.17 2.57 0.82
N ALA A 171 18.21 3.41 0.88
CA ALA A 171 19.17 3.55 -0.21
C ALA A 171 19.85 2.22 -0.60
N LYS A 172 19.96 1.25 0.32
CA LYS A 172 20.53 -0.07 0.06
C LYS A 172 19.53 -1.09 -0.48
N VAL A 173 18.23 -0.92 -0.18
CA VAL A 173 17.20 -1.93 -0.47
C VAL A 173 16.00 -1.40 -1.26
N LYS A 174 16.10 -0.20 -1.87
CA LYS A 174 15.02 0.47 -2.60
C LYS A 174 14.37 -0.38 -3.69
N GLU A 175 15.16 -1.21 -4.38
CA GLU A 175 14.68 -2.09 -5.47
C GLU A 175 13.67 -3.14 -4.95
N ARG A 176 13.58 -3.32 -3.64
CA ARG A 176 12.66 -4.25 -2.98
C ARG A 176 11.42 -3.56 -2.42
N LEU A 177 11.19 -2.29 -2.76
CA LEU A 177 10.02 -1.49 -2.37
C LEU A 177 9.60 -1.73 -0.89
N PRO A 178 10.50 -1.45 0.08
CA PRO A 178 10.24 -1.73 1.49
C PRO A 178 9.17 -0.80 2.06
N LEU A 179 8.44 -1.28 3.08
CA LEU A 179 7.57 -0.47 3.93
C LEU A 179 8.38 0.32 4.95
N LEU A 180 8.16 1.63 5.03
CA LEU A 180 8.79 2.51 6.01
C LEU A 180 7.92 2.62 7.27
N TYR A 181 8.49 2.29 8.42
CA TYR A 181 7.83 2.39 9.72
C TYR A 181 8.64 3.30 10.65
N ALA A 182 8.12 4.41 11.15
CA ALA A 182 6.81 5.01 10.84
C ALA A 182 6.83 6.53 11.01
N ALA A 183 5.94 7.21 10.28
CA ALA A 183 5.70 8.64 10.39
C ALA A 183 4.80 8.98 11.57
N ASP A 184 5.26 9.89 12.43
CA ASP A 184 4.52 10.49 13.53
C ASP A 184 4.49 12.02 13.41
N HIS A 185 3.89 12.71 14.37
CA HIS A 185 3.77 14.17 14.33
C HIS A 185 5.12 14.92 14.36
N GLU A 186 6.22 14.28 14.77
CA GLU A 186 7.55 14.89 14.84
C GLU A 186 8.29 14.79 13.51
N ASN A 187 8.18 13.65 12.81
CA ASN A 187 9.01 13.34 11.64
C ASN A 187 8.25 13.19 10.30
N PHE A 188 6.92 13.39 10.28
CA PHE A 188 6.10 13.07 9.10
C PHE A 188 6.53 13.74 7.79
N ARG A 189 7.04 14.98 7.83
CA ARG A 189 7.42 15.72 6.61
C ARG A 189 8.59 15.04 5.92
N GLU A 190 9.63 14.72 6.69
CA GLU A 190 10.84 14.10 6.18
C GLU A 190 10.56 12.67 5.68
N LEU A 191 9.72 11.91 6.40
CA LEU A 191 9.37 10.57 5.99
C LEU A 191 8.38 10.51 4.82
N ALA A 192 7.46 11.47 4.72
CA ALA A 192 6.58 11.60 3.55
C ALA A 192 7.37 11.94 2.29
N GLU A 193 8.34 12.85 2.39
CA GLU A 193 9.26 13.15 1.29
C GLU A 193 10.08 11.92 0.89
N LEU A 194 10.69 11.23 1.86
CA LEU A 194 11.46 10.01 1.62
C LEU A 194 10.63 8.92 0.92
N ALA A 195 9.40 8.70 1.41
CA ALA A 195 8.46 7.74 0.83
C ALA A 195 8.11 8.10 -0.62
N ARG A 196 7.71 9.36 -0.87
CA ARG A 196 7.37 9.87 -2.19
C ARG A 196 8.52 9.75 -3.19
N GLU A 197 9.73 10.13 -2.81
CA GLU A 197 10.90 10.11 -3.69
C GLU A 197 11.30 8.70 -4.11
N ASN A 198 11.03 7.70 -3.27
CA ASN A 198 11.42 6.32 -3.51
C ASN A 198 10.24 5.41 -3.91
N GLY A 199 9.02 5.94 -3.93
CA GLY A 199 7.80 5.17 -4.18
C GLY A 199 7.47 4.16 -3.07
N SER A 200 8.14 4.22 -1.92
CA SER A 200 7.94 3.28 -0.82
C SER A 200 6.64 3.58 -0.05
N PRO A 201 5.87 2.56 0.36
CA PRO A 201 4.75 2.77 1.25
C PRO A 201 5.22 3.20 2.64
N LEU A 202 4.38 3.97 3.34
CA LEU A 202 4.70 4.60 4.63
C LEU A 202 3.62 4.30 5.67
N VAL A 203 4.04 3.86 6.86
CA VAL A 203 3.14 3.69 8.00
C VAL A 203 2.90 5.01 8.71
N VAL A 204 1.65 5.30 9.03
CA VAL A 204 1.26 6.43 9.88
C VAL A 204 1.06 5.92 11.31
N LYS A 205 1.73 6.54 12.28
CA LYS A 205 1.71 6.14 13.68
C LYS A 205 1.25 7.31 14.56
N GLU A 206 0.08 7.16 15.14
CA GLU A 206 -0.49 8.12 16.07
C GLU A 206 -1.40 7.44 17.09
N THR A 207 -1.65 8.11 18.22
CA THR A 207 -2.57 7.63 19.25
C THR A 207 -3.96 8.23 19.06
N GLY A 208 -4.93 7.40 18.71
CA GLY A 208 -6.33 7.79 18.57
C GLY A 208 -6.74 8.13 17.13
N LEU A 209 -8.01 7.88 16.81
CA LEU A 209 -8.52 7.95 15.44
C LEU A 209 -8.51 9.38 14.85
N GLU A 210 -8.80 10.38 15.69
CA GLU A 210 -8.88 11.78 15.26
C GLU A 210 -7.50 12.33 14.87
N GLU A 211 -6.49 12.12 15.71
CA GLU A 211 -5.14 12.60 15.43
C GLU A 211 -4.49 11.81 14.29
N MET A 212 -4.76 10.51 14.19
CA MET A 212 -4.39 9.69 13.03
C MET A 212 -4.95 10.28 11.72
N ALA A 213 -6.25 10.59 11.67
CA ALA A 213 -6.87 11.16 10.48
C ALA A 213 -6.23 12.49 10.06
N LYS A 214 -5.97 13.39 11.03
CA LYS A 214 -5.27 14.66 10.80
C LYS A 214 -3.85 14.46 10.29
N LEU A 215 -3.12 13.49 10.83
CA LEU A 215 -1.74 13.20 10.42
C LEU A 215 -1.71 12.62 9.02
N THR A 216 -2.58 11.67 8.70
CA THR A 216 -2.74 11.10 7.37
C THR A 216 -3.02 12.17 6.32
N GLU A 217 -3.92 13.13 6.59
CA GLU A 217 -4.18 14.25 5.68
C GLU A 217 -2.95 15.14 5.46
N LYS A 218 -2.14 15.36 6.50
CA LYS A 218 -0.90 16.14 6.37
C LYS A 218 0.11 15.40 5.48
N ILE A 219 0.30 14.10 5.71
CA ILE A 219 1.22 13.26 4.92
C ILE A 219 0.79 13.21 3.44
N GLN A 220 -0.51 13.07 3.18
CA GLN A 220 -1.05 13.11 1.82
C GLN A 220 -0.79 14.45 1.11
N LYS A 221 -0.83 15.58 1.84
CA LYS A 221 -0.51 16.90 1.29
C LYS A 221 0.98 17.04 0.92
N GLU A 222 1.87 16.31 1.57
CA GLU A 222 3.28 16.23 1.20
C GLU A 222 3.52 15.33 -0.05
N GLY A 223 2.48 14.61 -0.50
CA GLY A 223 2.47 13.81 -1.74
C GLY A 223 2.69 12.32 -1.55
N ALA A 224 2.76 11.82 -0.31
CA ALA A 224 2.80 10.39 -0.02
C ALA A 224 1.37 9.82 0.00
N GLU A 225 1.02 9.01 -1.00
CA GLU A 225 -0.33 8.45 -1.14
C GLU A 225 -0.47 7.01 -0.62
N ASP A 226 0.62 6.24 -0.61
CA ASP A 226 0.61 4.82 -0.26
C ASP A 226 0.86 4.66 1.24
N LEU A 227 -0.23 4.77 2.01
CA LEU A 227 -0.21 4.83 3.47
C LEU A 227 -0.85 3.59 4.10
N ILE A 228 -0.25 3.14 5.22
CA ILE A 228 -0.75 2.05 6.07
C ILE A 228 -0.99 2.55 7.49
#